data_AF-A0A9Y1BNG6-F1
#
_entry.id   AF-A0A9Y1BNG6-F1
#
_cell.length_a   1.000
_cell.length_b   1.000
_cell.length_c   1.000
_cell.angle_alpha   90.00
_cell.angle_beta   90.00
_cell.angle_gamma   90.00
#
_symmetry.space_group_name_H-M   'P 1'
#
loop_
_entity.id
_entity.type
_entity.pdbx_description
1 polymer ?
#
loop_
_entity_poly.entity_id
_entity_poly.type
_entity_poly.pdbx_seq_one_letter_code
_entity_poly.pdbx_strand_id
1 'polypeptide(L)'
;MKRQFRFPEALLYQSTYVWIKDIGRGVYAIGITDYAQYLLDDIVTISLPVDDYVEQGDELISIESIYETIEIESPFTGKIVEINDDVKDNPELLNEDAFGSWILKIEISDEEELDDLYTADEVFDLFQEELEEQGDEELTKEFGAFVQFNDDNEDGWV
;
A
#
# COMPACT_ATOMS: atom_id res chain seq x y z
N MET A 1 2.58 -22.80 4.53
CA MET A 1 1.47 -22.18 3.76
C MET A 1 2.16 -21.32 2.73
N LYS A 2 1.91 -21.47 1.43
CA LYS A 2 2.53 -20.60 0.42
C LYS A 2 2.05 -19.17 0.70
N ARG A 3 2.97 -18.22 0.86
CA ARG A 3 2.58 -16.81 1.01
C ARG A 3 2.16 -16.30 -0.37
N GLN A 4 1.12 -15.49 -0.44
CA GLN A 4 0.64 -14.87 -1.68
C GLN A 4 0.51 -13.37 -1.42
N PHE A 5 1.22 -12.53 -2.19
CA PHE A 5 1.04 -11.08 -2.17
C PHE A 5 -0.17 -10.71 -3.02
N ARG A 6 -1.07 -9.89 -2.48
CA ARG A 6 -2.26 -9.42 -3.20
C ARG A 6 -1.97 -8.11 -3.90
N PHE A 7 -2.54 -7.95 -5.10
CA PHE A 7 -2.60 -6.70 -5.86
C PHE A 7 -4.05 -6.43 -6.31
N PRO A 8 -4.95 -5.97 -5.41
CA PRO A 8 -6.34 -5.74 -5.76
C PRO A 8 -6.53 -4.69 -6.88
N GLU A 9 -7.20 -5.08 -7.97
CA GLU A 9 -7.45 -4.20 -9.14
C GLU A 9 -8.28 -2.94 -8.84
N ALA A 10 -9.06 -2.95 -7.76
CA ALA A 10 -9.89 -1.81 -7.35
C ALA A 10 -9.11 -0.70 -6.63
N LEU A 11 -7.79 -0.84 -6.48
CA LEU A 11 -6.91 0.11 -5.81
C LEU A 11 -5.95 0.75 -6.81
N LEU A 12 -5.48 1.94 -6.44
CA LEU A 12 -4.30 2.58 -7.03
C LEU A 12 -3.11 2.39 -6.08
N TYR A 13 -1.91 2.66 -6.58
CA TYR A 13 -0.68 2.44 -5.83
C TYR A 13 0.29 3.60 -6.06
N GLN A 14 0.94 4.05 -5.00
CA GLN A 14 2.04 5.02 -5.12
C GLN A 14 3.38 4.31 -5.35
N SER A 15 3.51 3.09 -4.85
CA SER A 15 4.69 2.25 -4.93
C SER A 15 4.30 0.80 -4.61
N THR A 16 5.27 -0.12 -4.64
CA THR A 16 5.08 -1.51 -4.20
C THR A 16 4.73 -1.63 -2.71
N TYR A 17 4.85 -0.54 -1.94
CA TYR A 17 4.58 -0.50 -0.50
C TYR A 17 3.26 0.12 -0.10
N VAL A 18 2.63 0.92 -0.97
CA VAL A 18 1.51 1.79 -0.58
C VAL A 18 0.35 1.62 -1.54
N TRP A 19 -0.83 1.35 -0.98
CA TRP A 19 -2.08 1.34 -1.72
C TRP A 19 -2.93 2.56 -1.39
N ILE A 20 -3.73 2.97 -2.36
CA ILE A 20 -4.61 4.13 -2.33
C ILE A 20 -6.01 3.69 -2.78
N LYS A 21 -7.03 4.06 -2.00
CA LYS A 21 -8.43 3.72 -2.25
C LYS A 21 -9.30 4.95 -2.31
N ASP A 22 -10.00 5.14 -3.44
CA ASP A 22 -11.07 6.14 -3.54
C ASP A 22 -12.24 5.76 -2.62
N ILE A 23 -12.59 6.66 -1.69
CA ILE A 23 -13.77 6.52 -0.82
C ILE A 23 -14.90 7.51 -1.19
N GLY A 24 -14.71 8.24 -2.28
CA GLY A 24 -15.63 9.18 -2.89
C GLY A 24 -15.41 10.63 -2.45
N ARG A 25 -15.89 11.56 -3.29
CA ARG A 25 -15.86 13.01 -3.06
C ARG A 25 -14.43 13.58 -2.94
N GLY A 26 -13.49 13.05 -3.71
CA GLY A 26 -12.10 13.49 -3.69
C GLY A 26 -11.34 13.09 -2.43
N VAL A 27 -11.85 12.11 -1.68
CA VAL A 27 -11.19 11.58 -0.48
C VAL A 27 -10.63 10.20 -0.77
N TYR A 28 -9.37 10.00 -0.41
CA TYR A 28 -8.64 8.77 -0.64
C TYR A 28 -8.09 8.22 0.67
N ALA A 29 -8.32 6.94 0.94
CA ALA A 29 -7.70 6.23 2.04
C ALA A 29 -6.35 5.65 1.62
N ILE A 30 -5.36 5.72 2.52
CA ILE A 30 -4.00 5.27 2.30
C ILE A 30 -3.67 4.16 3.31
N GLY A 31 -2.99 3.12 2.86
CA GLY A 31 -2.46 2.04 3.70
C GLY A 31 -1.25 1.36 3.04
N ILE A 32 -0.76 0.27 3.63
CA ILE A 32 0.40 -0.45 3.09
C ILE A 32 0.03 -1.79 2.44
N THR A 33 0.85 -2.23 1.50
CA THR A 33 0.66 -3.50 0.78
C THR A 33 1.08 -4.71 1.62
N ASP A 34 0.69 -5.91 1.17
CA ASP A 34 1.19 -7.16 1.76
C ASP A 34 2.74 -7.25 1.66
N TYR A 35 3.35 -6.61 0.65
CA TYR A 35 4.80 -6.61 0.49
C TYR A 35 5.49 -5.71 1.53
N ALA A 36 4.96 -4.51 1.77
CA ALA A 36 5.47 -3.63 2.82
C ALA A 36 5.41 -4.28 4.20
N GLN A 37 4.26 -4.87 4.59
CA GLN A 37 4.16 -5.52 5.89
C GLN A 37 5.10 -6.73 5.99
N TYR A 38 5.40 -7.40 4.87
CA TYR A 38 6.35 -8.52 4.85
C TYR A 38 7.78 -8.06 5.11
N LEU A 39 8.20 -6.94 4.49
CA LEU A 39 9.52 -6.37 4.73
C LEU A 39 9.66 -5.87 6.17
N LEU A 40 8.59 -5.30 6.72
CA LEU A 40 8.59 -4.81 8.09
C LEU A 40 8.50 -5.95 9.12
N ASP A 41 7.81 -7.05 8.80
CA ASP A 41 7.58 -8.25 9.64
C ASP A 41 6.88 -7.95 10.98
N ASP A 42 7.57 -7.36 11.97
CA ASP A 42 7.03 -7.06 13.31
C ASP A 42 6.87 -5.54 13.49
N ILE A 43 5.76 -4.98 12.99
CA ILE A 43 5.48 -3.54 13.02
C ILE A 43 5.16 -3.10 14.44
N VAL A 44 5.87 -2.06 14.92
CA VAL A 44 5.75 -1.58 16.30
C VAL A 44 5.26 -0.15 16.42
N THR A 45 5.51 0.69 15.42
CA THR A 45 5.19 2.12 15.49
C THR A 45 4.71 2.66 14.14
N ILE A 46 3.72 3.57 14.20
CA ILE A 46 3.32 4.43 13.07
C ILE A 46 3.45 5.89 13.53
N SER A 47 4.29 6.64 12.82
CA SER A 47 4.40 8.09 12.98
C SER A 47 3.63 8.80 11.88
N LEU A 48 2.86 9.81 12.27
CA LEU A 48 1.97 10.60 11.42
C LEU A 48 2.40 12.06 11.47
N PRO A 49 2.03 12.90 10.48
CA PRO A 49 2.49 14.26 10.43
C PRO A 49 1.74 15.09 11.49
N VAL A 50 2.36 16.19 11.90
CA VAL A 50 1.77 17.09 12.92
C VAL A 50 0.71 18.00 12.30
N ASP A 51 0.90 18.37 11.03
CA ASP A 51 0.00 19.25 10.29
C ASP A 51 -1.11 18.46 9.58
N ASP A 52 -2.26 19.10 9.40
CA ASP A 52 -3.42 18.51 8.72
C ASP A 52 -3.45 18.81 7.22
N TYR A 53 -2.42 19.47 6.69
CA TYR A 53 -2.25 19.78 5.27
C TYR A 53 -0.86 19.34 4.82
N VAL A 54 -0.78 18.71 3.65
CA VAL A 54 0.46 18.17 3.05
C VAL A 54 0.50 18.53 1.57
N GLU A 55 1.70 18.74 1.03
CA GLU A 55 1.96 18.81 -0.41
C GLU A 55 2.38 17.43 -0.94
N GLN A 56 2.17 17.16 -2.23
CA GLN A 56 2.67 15.95 -2.86
C GLN A 56 4.19 15.84 -2.66
N GLY A 57 4.66 14.67 -2.20
CA GLY A 57 6.07 14.43 -1.88
C GLY A 57 6.49 14.82 -0.46
N ASP A 58 5.62 15.45 0.35
CA ASP A 58 5.91 15.70 1.77
C ASP A 58 5.96 14.38 2.56
N GLU A 59 6.74 14.32 3.63
CA GLU A 59 6.73 13.17 4.55
C GLU A 59 5.33 13.01 5.17
N LEU A 60 4.71 11.85 4.95
CA LEU A 60 3.32 11.59 5.35
C LEU A 60 3.24 10.55 6.47
N ILE A 61 3.86 9.39 6.30
CA ILE A 61 3.84 8.30 7.30
C ILE A 61 5.24 7.74 7.45
N SER A 62 5.67 7.44 8.67
CA SER A 62 6.84 6.58 8.93
C SER A 62 6.39 5.35 9.72
N ILE A 63 6.70 4.17 9.20
CA ILE A 63 6.34 2.88 9.81
C ILE A 63 7.62 2.17 10.23
N GLU A 64 7.72 1.86 11.51
CA GLU A 64 8.90 1.23 12.10
C GLU A 64 8.54 -0.17 12.59
N SER A 65 9.44 -1.11 12.28
CA SER A 65 9.49 -2.44 12.86
C SER A 65 10.70 -2.58 13.78
N ILE A 66 10.88 -3.75 14.39
CA ILE A 66 12.10 -4.04 15.17
C ILE A 66 13.37 -3.95 14.31
N TYR A 67 13.25 -4.18 13.00
CA TYR A 67 14.38 -4.38 12.11
C TYR A 67 14.56 -3.25 11.09
N GLU A 68 13.46 -2.64 10.64
CA GLU A 68 13.45 -1.73 9.50
C GLU A 68 12.53 -0.54 9.74
N THR A 69 12.68 0.49 8.91
CA THR A 69 11.78 1.64 8.86
C THR A 69 11.48 1.99 7.42
N ILE A 70 10.22 2.18 7.10
CA ILE A 70 9.77 2.66 5.78
C ILE A 70 9.13 4.03 5.96
N GLU A 71 9.62 4.99 5.19
CA GLU A 71 9.05 6.34 5.06
C GLU A 71 8.16 6.40 3.82
N ILE A 72 6.99 6.99 3.97
CA ILE A 72 5.98 7.14 2.92
C ILE A 72 5.74 8.63 2.74
N GLU A 73 6.00 9.11 1.53
CA GLU A 73 5.69 10.47 1.10
C GLU A 73 4.21 10.60 0.74
N SER A 74 3.66 11.81 0.80
CA SER A 74 2.28 12.04 0.44
C SER A 74 2.09 11.86 -1.06
N PRO A 75 1.13 11.02 -1.50
CA PRO A 75 0.79 10.93 -2.92
C PRO A 75 0.06 12.17 -3.43
N PHE A 76 -0.47 13.01 -2.54
CA PHE A 76 -1.35 14.12 -2.88
C PHE A 76 -1.02 15.40 -2.12
N THR A 77 -1.23 16.53 -2.78
CA THR A 77 -1.43 17.82 -2.15
C THR A 77 -2.87 17.90 -1.63
N GLY A 78 -3.04 18.06 -0.32
CA GLY A 78 -4.38 18.03 0.25
C GLY A 78 -4.44 18.08 1.77
N LYS A 79 -5.66 17.87 2.26
CA LYS A 79 -5.97 17.90 3.68
C LYS A 79 -6.14 16.49 4.24
N ILE A 80 -5.44 16.16 5.32
CA ILE A 80 -5.71 14.96 6.11
C ILE A 80 -7.04 15.17 6.84
N VAL A 81 -8.03 14.34 6.50
CA VAL A 81 -9.41 14.47 7.03
C VAL A 81 -9.73 13.43 8.09
N GLU A 82 -8.96 12.34 8.17
CA GLU A 82 -9.17 11.27 9.13
C GLU A 82 -7.87 10.49 9.38
N ILE A 83 -7.67 10.05 10.61
CA ILE A 83 -6.63 9.10 11.02
C ILE A 83 -7.36 7.88 11.59
N ASN A 84 -6.87 6.68 11.26
CA ASN A 84 -7.37 5.44 11.84
C ASN A 84 -6.68 5.21 13.20
N ASP A 85 -7.30 5.71 14.28
CA ASP A 85 -6.76 5.56 15.63
C ASP A 85 -6.62 4.09 16.05
N ASP A 86 -7.45 3.17 15.54
CA ASP A 86 -7.34 1.74 15.86
C ASP A 86 -6.03 1.15 15.33
N VAL A 87 -5.65 1.48 14.10
CA VAL A 87 -4.37 1.04 13.48
C VAL A 87 -3.17 1.76 14.10
N LYS A 88 -3.32 3.04 14.43
CA LYS A 88 -2.27 3.81 15.10
C LYS A 88 -1.95 3.25 16.50
N ASP A 89 -2.97 2.89 17.27
CA ASP A 89 -2.79 2.38 18.63
C ASP A 89 -2.46 0.87 18.63
N ASN A 90 -2.73 0.16 17.53
CA ASN A 90 -2.43 -1.27 17.34
C ASN A 90 -1.79 -1.53 15.96
N PRO A 91 -0.50 -1.14 15.76
CA PRO A 91 0.17 -1.23 14.46
C PRO A 91 0.26 -2.64 13.88
N GLU A 92 0.20 -3.68 14.71
CA GLU A 92 0.21 -5.08 14.29
C GLU A 92 -0.96 -5.44 13.35
N LEU A 93 -2.04 -4.65 13.37
CA LEU A 93 -3.17 -4.79 12.44
C LEU A 93 -2.74 -4.65 10.98
N LEU A 94 -1.64 -3.94 10.70
CA LEU A 94 -1.04 -3.87 9.37
C LEU A 94 -0.40 -5.20 8.94
N ASN A 95 0.17 -5.95 9.88
CA ASN A 95 0.68 -7.29 9.62
C ASN A 95 -0.45 -8.32 9.49
N GLU A 96 -1.55 -8.15 10.23
CA GLU A 96 -2.69 -9.07 10.19
C GLU A 96 -3.51 -8.96 8.89
N ASP A 97 -3.86 -7.75 8.45
CA ASP A 97 -4.55 -7.51 7.17
C ASP A 97 -4.21 -6.13 6.57
N ALA A 98 -3.11 -6.09 5.82
CA ALA A 98 -2.59 -4.86 5.20
C ALA A 98 -3.62 -4.09 4.34
N PHE A 99 -4.46 -4.82 3.58
CA PHE A 99 -5.50 -4.21 2.73
C PHE A 99 -6.82 -3.93 3.46
N GLY A 100 -7.01 -4.49 4.66
CA GLY A 100 -8.12 -4.15 5.56
C GLY A 100 -7.79 -2.95 6.47
N SER A 101 -6.50 -2.67 6.68
CA SER A 101 -5.99 -1.70 7.64
C SER A 101 -5.51 -0.42 6.92
N TRP A 102 -6.42 0.55 6.79
CA TRP A 102 -6.07 1.91 6.34
C TRP A 102 -5.45 2.72 7.47
N ILE A 103 -4.55 3.65 7.16
CA ILE A 103 -3.80 4.45 8.14
C ILE A 103 -4.42 5.85 8.26
N LEU A 104 -4.61 6.54 7.14
CA LEU A 104 -5.20 7.89 7.10
C LEU A 104 -5.99 8.12 5.81
N LYS A 105 -6.74 9.22 5.78
CA LYS A 105 -7.49 9.68 4.60
C LYS A 105 -7.13 11.12 4.25
N ILE A 106 -6.97 11.39 2.96
CA ILE A 106 -6.67 12.72 2.43
C ILE A 106 -7.79 13.16 1.49
N GLU A 107 -8.30 14.37 1.68
CA GLU A 107 -9.08 15.12 0.69
C GLU A 107 -8.11 15.87 -0.24
N ILE A 108 -8.04 15.47 -1.50
CA ILE A 108 -7.06 16.00 -2.45
C ILE A 108 -7.47 17.37 -2.98
N SER A 109 -6.49 18.21 -3.26
CA SER A 109 -6.69 19.55 -3.83
C SER A 109 -6.45 19.61 -5.34
N ASP A 110 -5.77 18.61 -5.90
CA ASP A 110 -5.48 18.49 -7.32
C ASP A 110 -5.75 17.06 -7.80
N GLU A 111 -6.67 16.91 -8.75
CA GLU A 111 -7.00 15.59 -9.33
C GLU A 111 -5.95 15.14 -10.36
N GLU A 112 -5.13 16.04 -10.90
CA GLU A 112 -4.08 15.69 -11.88
C GLU A 112 -2.99 14.81 -11.24
N GLU A 113 -2.79 14.90 -9.91
CA GLU A 113 -1.83 14.06 -9.16
C GLU A 113 -2.22 12.58 -9.12
N LEU A 114 -3.45 12.22 -9.51
CA LEU A 114 -3.86 10.82 -9.67
C LEU A 114 -3.17 10.13 -10.85
N ASP A 115 -2.76 10.90 -11.87
CA ASP A 115 -2.10 10.37 -13.07
C ASP A 115 -0.67 9.86 -12.77
N ASP A 116 -0.11 10.21 -11.61
CA ASP A 116 1.20 9.74 -11.14
C ASP A 116 1.14 8.37 -10.42
N LEU A 117 -0.07 7.84 -10.19
CA LEU A 117 -0.28 6.58 -9.50
C LEU A 117 -0.29 5.39 -10.44
N TYR A 118 0.15 4.25 -9.93
CA TYR A 118 0.14 2.98 -10.62
C TYR A 118 -1.20 2.26 -10.46
N THR A 119 -1.61 1.58 -11.51
CA THR A 119 -2.63 0.52 -11.48
C THR A 119 -2.08 -0.76 -10.85
N ALA A 120 -2.95 -1.73 -10.57
CA ALA A 120 -2.55 -3.04 -10.05
C ALA A 120 -1.57 -3.77 -10.98
N ASP A 121 -1.75 -3.67 -12.30
CA ASP A 121 -0.87 -4.29 -13.30
C ASP A 121 0.52 -3.64 -13.28
N GLU A 122 0.56 -2.31 -13.27
CA GLU A 122 1.81 -1.55 -13.29
C GLU A 122 2.63 -1.74 -12.01
N VAL A 123 1.98 -1.71 -10.84
CA VAL A 123 2.70 -1.95 -9.57
C VAL A 123 3.13 -3.42 -9.44
N PHE A 124 2.40 -4.35 -10.05
CA PHE A 124 2.79 -5.75 -10.07
C PHE A 124 4.06 -5.95 -10.89
N ASP A 125 4.16 -5.33 -12.08
CA ASP A 125 5.37 -5.35 -12.89
C ASP A 125 6.55 -4.72 -12.13
N LEU A 126 6.34 -3.58 -11.46
CA LEU A 126 7.36 -2.94 -10.61
C LEU A 126 7.81 -3.86 -9.47
N PHE A 127 6.87 -4.55 -8.81
CA PHE A 127 7.18 -5.53 -7.77
C PHE A 127 8.03 -6.69 -8.29
N GLN A 128 7.76 -7.20 -9.50
CA GLN A 128 8.59 -8.24 -10.10
C GLN A 128 10.01 -7.76 -10.36
N GLU A 129 10.17 -6.54 -10.89
CA GLU A 129 11.49 -5.93 -11.12
C GLU A 129 12.26 -5.78 -9.79
N GLU A 130 11.61 -5.29 -8.72
CA GLU A 130 12.21 -5.18 -7.39
C GLU A 130 12.68 -6.53 -6.82
N LEU A 131 11.88 -7.60 -6.99
CA LEU A 131 12.27 -8.95 -6.56
C LEU A 131 13.50 -9.46 -7.31
N GLU A 132 13.58 -9.22 -8.62
CA GLU A 132 14.73 -9.62 -9.43
C GLU A 132 16.01 -8.88 -9.02
N GLU A 133 15.91 -7.57 -8.75
CA GLU A 133 17.04 -6.74 -8.33
C GLU A 133 17.62 -7.12 -6.96
N GLN A 134 16.76 -7.49 -6.01
CA GLN A 134 17.19 -7.93 -4.68
C GLN A 134 17.89 -9.29 -4.70
N GLY A 135 17.83 -10.02 -5.82
CA GLY A 135 18.50 -11.30 -5.99
C GLY A 135 17.95 -12.40 -5.07
N ASP A 136 16.73 -12.21 -4.56
CA ASP A 136 16.05 -13.21 -3.74
C ASP A 136 15.54 -14.32 -4.65
N GLU A 137 16.43 -15.29 -4.91
CA GLU A 137 16.13 -16.45 -5.73
C GLU A 137 14.95 -17.29 -5.20
N GLU A 138 14.59 -17.17 -3.91
CA GLU A 138 13.48 -17.89 -3.30
C GLU A 138 12.15 -17.16 -3.58
N LEU A 139 12.09 -15.85 -3.35
CA LEU A 139 10.94 -15.02 -3.72
C LEU A 139 10.72 -14.98 -5.23
N THR A 140 11.78 -14.88 -6.03
CA THR A 140 11.68 -14.92 -7.50
C THR A 140 11.10 -16.26 -7.98
N LYS A 141 11.48 -17.38 -7.37
CA LYS A 141 10.93 -18.71 -7.71
C LYS A 141 9.49 -18.91 -7.21
N GLU A 142 9.14 -18.29 -6.08
CA GLU A 142 7.81 -18.40 -5.47
C GLU A 142 6.78 -17.48 -6.15
N PHE A 143 7.19 -16.28 -6.58
CA PHE A 143 6.32 -15.22 -7.10
C PHE A 143 6.52 -14.86 -8.58
N GLY A 144 7.73 -15.01 -9.13
CA GLY A 144 8.03 -14.67 -10.54
C GLY A 144 7.45 -15.62 -11.59
N ALA A 145 6.77 -16.69 -11.18
CA ALA A 145 6.26 -17.71 -12.09
C ALA A 145 4.74 -17.73 -12.29
N PHE A 146 3.96 -16.92 -11.55
CA PHE A 146 2.50 -16.96 -11.65
C PHE A 146 1.86 -15.58 -11.47
N VAL A 147 1.74 -14.86 -12.58
CA VAL A 147 0.72 -13.81 -12.72
C VAL A 147 -0.64 -14.51 -12.67
N GLN A 148 -1.34 -14.42 -11.54
CA GLN A 148 -2.77 -14.70 -11.48
C GLN A 148 -3.50 -13.36 -11.45
N PHE A 149 -3.86 -12.87 -12.62
CA PHE A 149 -5.01 -11.97 -12.74
C PHE A 149 -6.20 -12.78 -12.23
N ASN A 150 -6.75 -12.40 -11.07
CA ASN A 150 -8.04 -12.95 -10.65
C ASN A 150 -9.09 -12.30 -11.53
N ASP A 151 -9.35 -12.90 -12.70
CA ASP A 151 -10.54 -12.62 -13.48
C ASP A 151 -11.73 -13.17 -12.69
N ASP A 152 -12.25 -12.37 -11.76
CA ASP A 152 -13.53 -12.62 -11.09
C ASP A 152 -14.67 -12.38 -12.09
N ASN A 153 -14.72 -13.24 -13.11
CA ASN A 153 -15.88 -13.50 -13.95
C ASN A 153 -15.64 -14.78 -14.76
N GLU A 154 -16.00 -15.94 -14.21
CA GLU A 154 -16.65 -16.94 -15.05
C GLU A 154 -17.56 -17.87 -14.24
N ASP A 155 -18.85 -17.69 -14.49
CA ASP A 155 -19.96 -18.52 -14.08
C ASP A 155 -19.75 -20.01 -14.43
N GLY A 156 -19.82 -20.84 -13.38
CA GLY A 156 -20.48 -22.15 -13.29
C GLY A 156 -20.41 -23.18 -14.42
N TRP A 157 -19.93 -24.39 -14.09
CA TRP A 157 -20.56 -25.67 -14.48
C TRP A 157 -20.29 -26.78 -13.44
N VAL A 158 -21.36 -27.18 -12.73
CA VAL A 158 -21.69 -28.62 -12.53
C VAL A 158 -23.11 -28.83 -13.04
#